data_AF-A0A2V8JNQ2-F1
#
_entry.id   AF-A0A2V8JNQ2-F1
#
_cell.length_a   1.000
_cell.length_b   1.000
_cell.length_c   1.000
_cell.angle_alpha   90.00
_cell.angle_beta   90.00
_cell.angle_gamma   90.00
#
_symmetry.space_group_name_H-M   'P 1'
#
loop_
_entity.id
_entity.type
_entity.pdbx_description
1 polymer ?
#
loop_
_entity_poly.entity_id
_entity_poly.type
_entity_poly.pdbx_seq_one_letter_code
_entity_poly.pdbx_strand_id
1 'polypeptide(L)'
;MLAFITFWQAAAVVLNDMGSSAFYAGAIAEHFVGKTAPWFVLAIMVLSFAVRALYIESCSMFVRGGVYRVVKEAMGSMLAKFSVSALMFDYILTGPISGVSAGLYLVGLTNEVLSYFHSSIQFPVNGTGAFFAILCTLYFWWENIKGIPESSEKALRIMYITTVMVVLMVAWCIYTLSVRGAHLPPWPHLSNLVYSDDALGWLKNT
;
A
#
# COMPACT_ATOMS: atom_id res chain seq x y z
N MET A 1 23.44 -1.63 7.60
CA MET A 1 24.58 -2.36 7.00
C MET A 1 23.97 -3.45 6.13
N LEU A 2 23.60 -3.10 4.89
CA LEU A 2 22.97 -4.00 3.90
C LEU A 2 24.03 -4.63 2.97
N ALA A 3 25.21 -4.94 3.52
CA ALA A 3 26.40 -5.27 2.73
C ALA A 3 26.38 -6.67 2.07
N PHE A 4 25.36 -7.48 2.35
CA PHE A 4 25.29 -8.88 1.87
C PHE A 4 24.02 -9.20 1.06
N ILE A 5 23.18 -8.21 0.77
CA ILE A 5 22.00 -8.42 -0.09
C ILE A 5 22.26 -7.85 -1.48
N THR A 6 21.86 -8.60 -2.50
CA THR A 6 21.93 -8.14 -3.89
C THR A 6 20.99 -6.94 -4.10
N PHE A 7 21.28 -6.10 -5.10
CA PHE A 7 20.41 -4.99 -5.48
C PHE A 7 18.95 -5.43 -5.68
N TRP A 8 18.75 -6.59 -6.31
CA TRP A 8 17.42 -7.16 -6.55
C TRP A 8 16.68 -7.54 -5.27
N GLN A 9 17.38 -8.06 -4.25
CA GLN A 9 16.78 -8.35 -2.96
C GLN A 9 16.37 -7.08 -2.23
N ALA A 10 17.23 -6.05 -2.24
CA ALA A 10 16.93 -4.76 -1.66
C ALA A 10 15.72 -4.10 -2.35
N ALA A 11 15.72 -4.09 -3.68
CA ALA A 11 14.63 -3.56 -4.48
C ALA A 11 13.31 -4.33 -4.23
N ALA A 12 13.38 -5.66 -4.09
CA ALA A 12 12.21 -6.47 -3.79
C ALA A 12 11.58 -6.14 -2.44
N VAL A 13 12.39 -5.90 -1.41
CA VAL A 13 11.87 -5.49 -0.09
C VAL A 13 11.13 -4.15 -0.20
N VAL A 14 11.73 -3.17 -0.86
CA VAL A 14 11.10 -1.84 -1.05
C VAL A 14 9.83 -1.93 -1.91
N LEU A 15 9.86 -2.73 -2.99
CA LEU A 15 8.70 -2.92 -3.86
C LEU A 15 7.55 -3.64 -3.16
N ASN A 16 7.83 -4.59 -2.28
CA ASN A 16 6.79 -5.27 -1.51
C ASN A 16 6.10 -4.32 -0.51
N ASP A 17 6.84 -3.37 0.06
CA ASP A 17 6.29 -2.34 0.96
C ASP A 17 5.34 -1.39 0.22
N MET A 18 5.74 -0.91 -0.95
CA MET A 18 4.89 -0.06 -1.79
C MET A 18 3.74 -0.82 -2.48
N GLY A 19 3.96 -2.10 -2.79
CA GLY A 19 3.09 -2.90 -3.65
C GLY A 19 1.74 -3.24 -3.03
N SER A 20 1.67 -3.43 -1.70
CA SER A 20 0.40 -3.70 -1.01
C SER A 20 -0.57 -2.54 -1.15
N SER A 21 -0.06 -1.30 -0.98
CA SER A 21 -0.84 -0.06 -1.06
C SER A 21 -1.43 0.19 -2.44
N ALA A 22 -0.75 -0.25 -3.50
CA ALA A 22 -1.21 -0.07 -4.88
C ALA A 22 -2.57 -0.75 -5.14
N PHE A 23 -2.88 -1.87 -4.48
CA PHE A 23 -4.11 -2.62 -4.72
C PHE A 23 -5.34 -2.00 -4.06
N TYR A 24 -5.19 -1.35 -2.90
CA TYR A 24 -6.33 -0.75 -2.20
C TYR A 24 -6.41 0.78 -2.35
N ALA A 25 -5.30 1.49 -2.59
CA ALA A 25 -5.29 2.95 -2.62
C ALA A 25 -6.20 3.53 -3.70
N GLY A 26 -6.24 2.90 -4.89
CA GLY A 26 -7.14 3.31 -5.97
C GLY A 26 -8.62 3.17 -5.59
N ALA A 27 -9.00 2.04 -5.01
CA ALA A 27 -10.37 1.79 -4.58
C ALA A 27 -10.81 2.75 -3.46
N ILE A 28 -9.92 3.02 -2.50
CA ILE A 28 -10.18 3.96 -1.41
C ILE A 28 -10.30 5.39 -1.96
N ALA A 29 -9.42 5.80 -2.87
CA ALA A 29 -9.46 7.13 -3.48
C ALA A 29 -10.75 7.33 -4.30
N GLU A 30 -11.16 6.33 -5.08
CA GLU A 30 -12.43 6.37 -5.82
C GLU A 30 -13.64 6.41 -4.88
N HIS A 31 -13.60 5.68 -3.76
CA HIS A 31 -14.66 5.73 -2.76
C HIS A 31 -14.82 7.14 -2.16
N PHE A 32 -13.73 7.84 -1.86
CA PHE A 32 -13.78 9.14 -1.19
C PHE A 32 -13.99 10.33 -2.14
N VAL A 33 -13.43 10.29 -3.35
CA VAL A 33 -13.37 11.45 -4.28
C VAL A 33 -14.16 11.17 -5.58
N GLY A 34 -14.73 9.98 -5.70
CA GLY A 34 -15.49 9.54 -6.87
C GLY A 34 -14.60 9.30 -8.09
N LYS A 35 -15.22 9.38 -9.27
CA LYS A 35 -14.59 9.06 -10.57
C LYS A 35 -13.40 9.97 -10.95
N THR A 36 -13.16 11.05 -10.21
CA THR A 36 -12.02 11.96 -10.40
C THR A 36 -10.73 11.48 -9.70
N ALA A 37 -10.82 10.44 -8.87
CA ALA A 37 -9.69 9.90 -8.09
C ALA A 37 -8.38 9.65 -8.87
N PRO A 38 -8.40 9.17 -10.14
CA PRO A 38 -7.16 8.95 -10.89
C PRO A 38 -6.29 10.21 -11.05
N TRP A 39 -6.90 11.41 -11.11
CA TRP A 39 -6.16 12.67 -11.22
C TRP A 39 -5.38 12.99 -9.94
N PHE A 40 -5.95 12.68 -8.77
CA PHE A 40 -5.26 12.87 -7.49
C PHE A 40 -4.10 11.88 -7.32
N VAL A 41 -4.29 10.63 -7.72
CA VAL A 41 -3.20 9.64 -7.76
C VAL A 41 -2.09 10.12 -8.68
N LEU A 42 -2.44 10.62 -9.88
CA LEU A 42 -1.46 11.17 -10.82
C LEU A 42 -0.71 12.38 -10.25
N ALA A 43 -1.39 13.30 -9.56
CA ALA A 43 -0.74 14.44 -8.90
C ALA A 43 0.27 13.98 -7.82
N ILE A 44 -0.08 12.97 -7.02
CA ILE A 44 0.82 12.39 -6.02
C ILE A 44 2.02 11.69 -6.69
N MET A 45 1.80 11.01 -7.82
CA MET A 45 2.90 10.39 -8.59
C MET A 45 3.86 11.46 -9.14
N VAL A 46 3.35 12.59 -9.63
CA VAL A 46 4.20 13.72 -10.05
C VAL A 46 5.00 14.27 -8.87
N LEU A 47 4.37 14.48 -7.71
CA LEU A 47 5.06 14.92 -6.50
C LEU A 47 6.14 13.93 -6.05
N SER A 48 5.90 12.63 -6.23
CA SER A 48 6.83 11.55 -5.89
C SER A 48 8.14 11.63 -6.68
N PHE A 49 8.13 12.23 -7.89
CA PHE A 49 9.37 12.51 -8.63
C PHE A 49 10.26 13.53 -7.93
N ALA A 50 9.67 14.56 -7.31
CA ALA A 50 10.43 15.54 -6.52
C ALA A 50 11.03 14.88 -5.27
N VAL A 51 10.27 14.03 -4.58
CA VAL A 51 10.76 13.24 -3.44
C VAL A 51 11.91 12.31 -3.87
N ARG A 52 11.78 11.65 -5.03
CA ARG A 52 12.85 10.83 -5.61
C ARG A 52 14.12 11.62 -5.88
N ALA A 53 14.01 12.85 -6.41
CA ALA A 53 15.17 13.70 -6.66
C ALA A 53 15.92 14.04 -5.36
N LEU A 54 15.19 14.42 -4.29
CA LEU A 54 15.76 14.65 -2.97
C LEU A 54 16.41 13.39 -2.37
N TYR A 55 15.82 12.23 -2.61
CA TYR A 55 16.39 10.96 -2.14
C TYR A 55 17.74 10.67 -2.80
N ILE A 56 17.87 10.88 -4.11
CA ILE A 56 19.13 10.69 -4.85
C ILE A 56 20.22 11.61 -4.31
N GLU A 57 19.88 12.87 -4.03
CA GLU A 57 20.81 13.83 -3.42
C GLU A 57 21.21 13.38 -2.00
N SER A 58 20.26 12.93 -1.19
CA SER A 58 20.52 12.41 0.16
C SER A 58 21.47 11.21 0.15
N CYS A 59 21.40 10.35 -0.87
CA CYS A 59 22.29 9.20 -1.02
C CYS A 59 23.76 9.60 -1.27
N SER A 60 24.04 10.80 -1.80
CA SER A 60 25.42 11.28 -2.01
C SER A 60 26.13 11.72 -0.71
N MET A 61 25.41 11.80 0.41
CA MET A 61 25.98 12.19 1.70
C MET A 61 26.75 11.05 2.39
N PHE A 62 26.64 9.81 1.88
CA PHE A 62 27.35 8.60 2.35
C PHE A 62 27.35 8.37 3.87
N VAL A 63 26.26 8.76 4.54
CA VAL A 63 26.13 8.65 6.01
C VAL A 63 25.77 7.23 6.43
N ARG A 64 26.60 6.61 7.27
CA ARG A 64 26.37 5.25 7.79
C ARG A 64 25.36 5.26 8.93
N GLY A 65 24.07 5.02 8.69
CA GLY A 65 23.11 4.88 9.79
C GLY A 65 21.62 4.92 9.41
N GLY A 66 21.29 4.70 8.15
CA GLY A 66 19.91 4.74 7.67
C GLY A 66 19.31 6.15 7.72
N VAL A 67 17.98 6.22 7.58
CA VAL A 67 17.23 7.47 7.41
C VAL A 67 17.43 8.44 8.58
N TYR A 68 17.41 7.95 9.82
CA TYR A 68 17.63 8.80 11.01
C TYR A 68 18.94 9.57 10.94
N ARG A 69 20.05 8.88 10.62
CA ARG A 69 21.37 9.50 10.63
C ARG A 69 21.54 10.45 9.45
N VAL A 70 21.02 10.09 8.28
CA VAL A 70 21.03 10.97 7.09
C VAL A 70 20.33 12.30 7.40
N VAL A 71 19.13 12.27 7.98
CA VAL A 71 18.41 13.51 8.33
C VAL A 71 19.13 14.27 9.44
N LYS A 72 19.73 13.57 10.41
CA LYS A 72 20.45 14.20 11.52
C LYS A 72 21.69 14.96 11.05
N GLU A 73 22.48 14.39 10.14
CA GLU A 73 23.67 15.06 9.60
C GLU A 73 23.29 16.21 8.64
N ALA A 74 22.18 16.10 7.90
CA ALA A 74 21.74 17.11 6.95
C ALA A 74 21.01 18.31 7.60
N MET A 75 20.11 18.04 8.56
CA MET A 75 19.12 19.02 9.06
C MET A 75 19.09 19.15 10.59
N GLY A 76 19.98 18.45 11.30
CA GLY A 76 20.08 18.51 12.76
C GLY A 76 19.17 17.52 13.50
N SER A 77 19.33 17.48 14.82
CA SER A 77 18.77 16.41 15.67
C SER A 77 17.26 16.52 15.91
N MET A 78 16.69 17.73 15.90
CA MET A 78 15.26 17.93 16.13
C MET A 78 14.42 17.42 14.96
N LEU A 79 14.79 17.82 13.74
CA LEU A 79 14.11 17.37 12.52
C LEU A 79 14.27 15.87 12.30
N ALA A 80 15.44 15.30 12.59
CA ALA A 80 15.65 13.85 12.51
C ALA A 80 14.69 13.04 13.41
N LYS A 81 14.46 13.51 14.64
CA LYS A 81 13.50 12.86 15.55
C LYS A 81 12.07 12.98 15.02
N PHE A 82 11.68 14.16 14.54
CA PHE A 82 10.35 14.37 13.97
C PHE A 82 10.10 13.48 12.75
N SER A 83 11.03 13.44 11.79
CA SER A 83 10.92 12.62 10.59
C SER A 83 10.84 11.12 10.91
N VAL A 84 11.65 10.62 11.84
CA VAL A 84 11.60 9.20 12.23
C VAL A 84 10.33 8.86 12.99
N SER A 85 9.83 9.75 13.85
CA SER A 85 8.53 9.55 14.50
C SER A 85 7.41 9.46 13.47
N ALA A 86 7.42 10.32 12.44
CA ALA A 86 6.45 10.25 11.35
C ALA A 86 6.54 8.93 10.57
N LEU A 87 7.76 8.46 10.25
CA LEU A 87 7.95 7.15 9.59
C LEU A 87 7.51 5.97 10.44
N MET A 88 7.77 5.98 11.75
CA MET A 88 7.30 4.93 12.66
C MET A 88 5.78 4.94 12.77
N PHE A 89 5.18 6.12 12.83
CA PHE A 89 3.73 6.27 12.83
C PHE A 89 3.10 5.71 11.55
N ASP A 90 3.68 6.01 10.39
CA ASP A 90 3.26 5.48 9.10
C ASP A 90 3.29 3.94 9.09
N TYR A 91 4.39 3.31 9.50
CA TYR A 91 4.47 1.84 9.56
C TYR A 91 3.49 1.20 10.55
N ILE A 92 3.21 1.86 11.67
CA ILE A 92 2.23 1.38 12.66
C ILE A 92 0.80 1.44 12.10
N LEU A 93 0.49 2.42 11.25
CA LEU A 93 -0.84 2.55 10.64
C LEU A 93 -1.01 1.64 9.41
N THR A 94 0.01 1.56 8.56
CA THR A 94 -0.06 0.80 7.30
C THR A 94 -0.13 -0.71 7.53
N GLY A 95 0.47 -1.23 8.61
CA GLY A 95 0.42 -2.65 8.98
C GLY A 95 -1.02 -3.17 9.18
N PRO A 96 -1.79 -2.62 10.14
CA PRO A 96 -3.19 -3.00 10.36
C PRO A 96 -4.09 -2.77 9.14
N ILE A 97 -3.93 -1.65 8.43
CA ILE A 97 -4.71 -1.35 7.22
C ILE A 97 -4.49 -2.46 6.19
N SER A 98 -3.24 -2.81 5.91
CA SER A 98 -2.89 -3.89 4.98
C SER A 98 -3.44 -5.25 5.43
N GLY A 99 -3.37 -5.54 6.73
CA GLY A 99 -3.89 -6.79 7.30
C GLY A 99 -5.41 -6.91 7.15
N VAL A 100 -6.15 -5.84 7.43
CA VAL A 100 -7.61 -5.80 7.29
C VAL A 100 -8.00 -5.88 5.82
N SER A 101 -7.37 -5.11 4.92
CA SER A 101 -7.63 -5.16 3.48
C SER A 101 -7.38 -6.56 2.90
N ALA A 102 -6.29 -7.23 3.29
CA ALA A 102 -6.02 -8.61 2.88
C ALA A 102 -7.12 -9.58 3.36
N GLY A 103 -7.59 -9.41 4.61
CA GLY A 103 -8.72 -10.19 5.14
C GLY A 103 -10.02 -9.95 4.38
N LEU A 104 -10.33 -8.70 4.06
CA LEU A 104 -11.51 -8.33 3.26
C LEU A 104 -11.46 -8.97 1.87
N TYR A 105 -10.31 -8.93 1.19
CA TYR A 105 -10.14 -9.57 -0.12
C TYR A 105 -10.30 -11.10 -0.04
N LEU A 106 -9.73 -11.75 0.99
CA LEU A 106 -9.83 -13.18 1.17
C LEU A 106 -11.27 -13.63 1.46
N VAL A 107 -11.97 -12.93 2.33
CA VAL A 107 -13.37 -13.24 2.68
C VAL A 107 -14.30 -12.93 1.51
N GLY A 108 -14.08 -11.82 0.80
CA GLY A 108 -14.83 -11.48 -0.41
C GLY A 108 -14.72 -12.57 -1.46
N LEU A 109 -13.51 -13.00 -1.80
CA LEU A 109 -13.27 -14.10 -2.73
C LEU A 109 -13.93 -15.41 -2.27
N THR A 110 -13.81 -15.74 -0.98
CA THR A 110 -14.39 -16.96 -0.40
C THR A 110 -15.91 -16.95 -0.53
N ASN A 111 -16.56 -15.82 -0.21
CA ASN A 111 -18.01 -15.66 -0.32
C ASN A 111 -18.48 -15.74 -1.78
N GLU A 112 -17.77 -15.12 -2.73
CA GLU A 112 -18.09 -15.22 -4.16
C GLU A 112 -18.01 -16.67 -4.67
N VAL A 113 -16.94 -17.39 -4.31
CA VAL A 113 -16.76 -18.80 -4.68
C VAL A 113 -17.86 -19.67 -4.07
N LEU A 114 -18.19 -19.49 -2.79
CA LEU A 114 -19.30 -20.21 -2.14
C LEU A 114 -20.64 -19.94 -2.82
N SER A 115 -20.88 -18.69 -3.24
CA SER A 115 -22.10 -18.33 -3.97
C SER A 115 -22.15 -19.02 -5.35
N TYR A 116 -21.02 -19.13 -6.04
CA TYR A 116 -20.92 -19.83 -7.32
C TYR A 116 -21.23 -21.33 -7.18
N PHE A 117 -20.79 -21.95 -6.07
CA PHE A 117 -21.12 -23.32 -5.72
C PHE A 117 -22.49 -23.49 -5.05
N HIS A 118 -23.35 -22.46 -5.07
CA HIS A 118 -24.71 -22.47 -4.51
C HIS A 118 -24.79 -22.82 -3.01
N SER A 119 -23.71 -22.57 -2.27
CA SER A 119 -23.70 -22.73 -0.82
C SER A 119 -24.30 -21.50 -0.15
N SER A 120 -25.16 -21.71 0.84
CA SER A 120 -25.83 -20.63 1.60
C SER A 120 -24.98 -20.08 2.76
N ILE A 121 -23.73 -20.54 2.90
CA ILE A 121 -22.82 -20.07 3.95
C ILE A 121 -22.21 -18.74 3.50
N GLN A 122 -22.52 -17.66 4.21
CA GLN A 122 -21.87 -16.37 4.03
C GLN A 122 -21.10 -15.98 5.29
N PHE A 123 -19.83 -15.63 5.12
CA PHE A 123 -19.01 -15.12 6.21
C PHE A 123 -19.21 -13.60 6.36
N PRO A 124 -19.36 -13.10 7.59
CA PRO A 124 -19.47 -11.67 7.85
C PRO A 124 -18.15 -10.98 7.50
N VAL A 125 -18.13 -10.23 6.40
CA VAL A 125 -16.92 -9.66 5.77
C VAL A 125 -16.08 -8.86 6.76
N ASN A 126 -16.70 -7.94 7.51
CA ASN A 126 -15.98 -7.08 8.45
C ASN A 126 -15.42 -7.85 9.64
N GLY A 127 -16.20 -8.77 10.22
CA GLY A 127 -15.81 -9.54 11.40
C GLY A 127 -14.72 -10.55 11.08
N THR A 128 -14.87 -11.28 9.97
CA THR A 128 -13.88 -12.27 9.52
C THR A 128 -12.60 -11.61 9.02
N GLY A 129 -12.70 -10.45 8.34
CA GLY A 129 -11.53 -9.67 7.92
C GLY A 129 -10.72 -9.14 9.11
N ALA A 130 -11.39 -8.59 10.13
CA ALA A 130 -10.71 -8.14 11.35
C ALA A 130 -10.06 -9.30 12.13
N PHE A 131 -10.75 -10.44 12.22
CA PHE A 131 -10.19 -11.65 12.84
C PHE A 131 -8.93 -12.14 12.11
N PHE A 132 -8.96 -12.16 10.78
CA PHE A 132 -7.79 -12.50 9.97
C PHE A 132 -6.61 -11.55 10.22
N ALA A 133 -6.86 -10.24 10.27
CA ALA A 133 -5.82 -9.25 10.56
C ALA A 133 -5.18 -9.45 11.94
N ILE A 134 -5.97 -9.80 12.96
CA ILE A 134 -5.47 -10.13 14.30
C ILE A 134 -4.56 -11.37 14.24
N LEU A 135 -4.98 -12.42 13.54
CA LEU A 135 -4.16 -13.62 13.38
C LEU A 135 -2.83 -13.33 12.68
N CYS A 136 -2.84 -12.55 11.60
CA CYS A 136 -1.61 -12.13 10.92
C CYS A 136 -0.69 -11.32 11.85
N THR A 137 -1.25 -10.40 12.65
CA THR A 137 -0.49 -9.59 13.59
C THR A 137 0.18 -10.44 14.67
N LEU A 138 -0.55 -11.40 15.24
CA LEU A 138 -0.01 -12.34 16.23
C LEU A 138 1.07 -13.25 15.62
N TYR A 139 0.88 -13.70 14.38
CA TYR A 139 1.88 -14.49 13.67
C TYR A 139 3.18 -13.71 13.45
N PHE A 140 3.10 -12.49 12.93
CA PHE A 140 4.29 -11.66 12.73
C PHE A 140 4.93 -11.22 14.04
N TRP A 141 4.15 -10.97 15.09
CA TRP A 141 4.69 -10.74 16.44
C TRP A 141 5.53 -11.94 16.89
N TRP A 142 4.97 -13.15 16.79
CA TRP A 142 5.66 -14.38 17.22
C TRP A 142 6.95 -14.61 16.43
N GLU A 143 6.91 -14.40 15.11
CA GLU A 143 8.08 -14.49 14.25
C GLU A 143 9.13 -13.41 14.58
N ASN A 144 8.72 -12.18 14.94
CA ASN A 144 9.65 -11.14 15.41
C ASN A 144 10.37 -11.54 16.72
N ILE A 145 9.65 -12.15 17.68
CA ILE A 145 10.25 -12.60 18.96
C ILE A 145 11.32 -13.68 18.74
N LYS A 146 11.12 -14.59 17.79
CA LYS A 146 12.11 -15.64 17.49
C LYS A 146 13.41 -15.12 16.89
N GLY A 147 13.40 -13.89 16.37
CA GLY A 147 14.53 -13.30 15.68
C GLY A 147 14.73 -13.94 14.29
N ILE A 148 13.93 -13.52 13.31
CA ILE A 148 14.18 -13.90 11.91
C ILE A 148 15.48 -13.24 11.44
N PRO A 149 16.51 -13.99 10.99
CA PRO A 149 17.52 -13.41 10.13
C PRO A 149 16.84 -13.02 8.82
N GLU A 150 16.82 -11.71 8.51
CA GLU A 150 16.32 -11.07 7.28
C GLU A 150 16.19 -12.06 6.11
N SER A 151 14.99 -12.62 5.93
CA SER A 151 14.76 -13.69 4.97
C SER A 151 14.50 -13.07 3.59
N SER A 152 15.52 -12.42 3.04
CA SER A 152 15.45 -11.74 1.73
C SER A 152 15.01 -12.67 0.59
N GLU A 153 15.19 -13.98 0.75
CA GLU A 153 14.69 -14.99 -0.19
C GLU A 153 13.15 -15.11 -0.19
N LYS A 154 12.51 -15.02 0.98
CA LYS A 154 11.04 -15.03 1.08
C LYS A 154 10.45 -13.78 0.42
N ALA A 155 11.07 -12.61 0.64
CA ALA A 155 10.65 -11.36 0.01
C ALA A 155 10.73 -11.42 -1.52
N LEU A 156 11.80 -12.03 -2.07
CA LEU A 156 11.90 -12.27 -3.52
C LEU A 156 10.79 -13.18 -4.04
N ARG A 157 10.48 -14.27 -3.35
CA ARG A 157 9.39 -15.19 -3.75
C ARG A 157 8.03 -14.48 -3.75
N ILE A 158 7.74 -13.68 -2.73
CA ILE A 158 6.52 -12.87 -2.66
C ILE A 158 6.48 -11.91 -3.85
N MET A 159 7.59 -11.24 -4.15
CA MET A 159 7.68 -10.31 -5.29
C MET A 159 7.41 -11.00 -6.64
N TYR A 160 7.89 -12.24 -6.84
CA TYR A 160 7.57 -12.98 -8.08
C TYR A 160 6.07 -13.22 -8.23
N ILE A 161 5.41 -13.65 -7.17
CA ILE A 161 3.96 -13.90 -7.17
C ILE A 161 3.20 -12.59 -7.44
N THR A 162 3.55 -11.50 -6.74
CA THR A 162 2.88 -10.21 -6.92
C THR A 162 3.11 -9.66 -8.34
N THR A 163 4.30 -9.84 -8.91
CA THR A 163 4.59 -9.45 -10.29
C THR A 163 3.68 -10.17 -11.29
N VAL A 164 3.51 -11.49 -11.14
CA VAL A 164 2.59 -12.27 -12.00
C VAL A 164 1.16 -11.76 -11.86
N MET A 165 0.71 -11.49 -10.63
CA MET A 165 -0.63 -10.94 -10.39
C MET A 165 -0.83 -9.57 -11.07
N VAL A 166 0.16 -8.68 -10.98
CA VAL A 166 0.11 -7.36 -11.65
C VAL A 166 0.04 -7.53 -13.16
N VAL A 167 0.85 -8.41 -13.76
CA VAL A 167 0.82 -8.68 -15.20
C VAL A 167 -0.55 -9.19 -15.65
N LEU A 168 -1.14 -10.13 -14.90
CA LEU A 168 -2.49 -10.64 -15.18
C LEU A 168 -3.54 -9.53 -15.08
N MET A 169 -3.47 -8.68 -14.06
CA MET A 169 -4.39 -7.56 -13.88
C MET A 169 -4.26 -6.55 -15.03
N VAL A 170 -3.05 -6.19 -15.44
CA VAL A 170 -2.80 -5.29 -16.58
C VAL A 170 -3.35 -5.89 -17.87
N ALA A 171 -3.08 -7.17 -18.13
CA ALA A 171 -3.61 -7.86 -19.30
C ALA A 171 -5.15 -7.85 -19.31
N TRP A 172 -5.78 -8.10 -18.15
CA TRP A 172 -7.23 -8.06 -18.01
C TRP A 172 -7.81 -6.66 -18.21
N CYS A 173 -7.15 -5.62 -17.70
CA CYS A 173 -7.53 -4.23 -17.93
C CYS A 173 -7.47 -3.87 -19.43
N ILE A 174 -6.39 -4.24 -20.12
CA ILE A 174 -6.24 -4.02 -21.58
C ILE A 174 -7.35 -4.75 -22.35
N TYR A 175 -7.63 -6.00 -22.00
CA TYR A 175 -8.72 -6.77 -22.59
C TYR A 175 -10.08 -6.11 -22.37
N THR A 176 -10.36 -5.68 -21.13
CA THR A 176 -11.63 -5.02 -20.78
C THR A 176 -11.81 -3.71 -21.54
N LEU A 177 -10.75 -2.90 -21.65
CA LEU A 177 -10.75 -1.67 -22.44
C LEU A 177 -11.00 -1.94 -23.92
N SER A 178 -10.45 -3.03 -24.46
CA SER A 178 -10.64 -3.42 -25.87
C SER A 178 -12.07 -3.88 -26.17
N VAL A 179 -12.72 -4.58 -25.23
CA VAL A 179 -14.07 -5.14 -25.42
C VAL A 179 -15.18 -4.16 -25.05
N ARG A 180 -15.04 -3.43 -23.93
CA ARG A 180 -16.09 -2.56 -23.38
C ARG A 180 -15.90 -1.08 -23.72
N GLY A 181 -14.75 -0.70 -24.27
CA GLY A 181 -14.38 0.70 -24.48
C GLY A 181 -13.86 1.39 -23.22
N ALA A 182 -13.31 2.58 -23.41
CA ALA A 182 -12.71 3.38 -22.34
C ALA A 182 -13.49 4.67 -22.14
N HIS A 183 -13.82 4.99 -20.88
CA HIS A 183 -14.26 6.32 -20.49
C HIS A 183 -13.14 7.01 -19.72
N LEU A 184 -12.74 8.20 -20.17
CA LEU A 184 -11.77 9.00 -19.44
C LEU A 184 -12.38 9.48 -18.12
N PRO A 185 -11.61 9.49 -17.03
CA PRO A 185 -12.08 10.03 -15.77
C PRO A 185 -12.45 11.51 -15.97
N PRO A 186 -13.59 11.98 -15.42
CA PRO A 186 -13.98 13.37 -15.50
C PRO A 186 -12.87 14.26 -14.92
N TRP A 187 -12.71 15.46 -15.50
CA TRP A 187 -11.74 16.43 -15.01
C TRP A 187 -12.03 16.79 -13.53
N PRO A 188 -10.99 17.09 -12.73
CA PRO A 188 -11.12 17.40 -11.30
C PRO A 188 -11.64 18.83 -11.10
N HIS A 189 -12.86 19.09 -11.60
CA HIS A 189 -13.61 20.32 -11.36
C HIS A 189 -14.47 20.12 -10.11
N LEU A 190 -14.73 21.19 -9.35
CA LEU A 190 -15.53 21.15 -8.11
C LEU A 190 -16.91 20.50 -8.32
N SER A 191 -17.49 20.60 -9.51
CA SER A 191 -18.78 19.99 -9.88
C SER A 191 -18.75 18.47 -10.04
N ASN A 192 -17.57 17.88 -10.26
CA ASN A 192 -17.39 16.44 -10.48
C ASN A 192 -16.86 15.73 -9.23
N LEU A 193 -16.52 16.48 -8.17
CA LEU A 193 -16.10 15.94 -6.90
C LEU A 193 -17.34 15.48 -6.14
N VAL A 194 -17.46 14.16 -6.00
CA VAL A 194 -18.49 13.54 -5.17
C VAL A 194 -17.79 13.00 -3.95
N TYR A 195 -18.12 13.58 -2.80
CA TYR A 195 -17.59 13.14 -1.52
C TYR A 195 -18.50 12.06 -0.94
N SER A 196 -17.90 10.96 -0.49
CA SER A 196 -18.61 9.97 0.33
C SER A 196 -19.02 10.59 1.67
N ASP A 197 -20.10 10.07 2.26
CA ASP A 197 -20.56 10.42 3.61
C ASP A 197 -19.48 10.20 4.69
N ASP A 198 -18.52 9.30 4.42
CA ASP A 198 -17.36 9.03 5.29
C ASP A 198 -16.18 9.97 4.99
N ALA A 199 -16.13 10.56 3.78
CA ALA A 199 -15.08 11.51 3.37
C ALA A 199 -15.21 12.86 4.08
N LEU A 200 -16.45 13.25 4.40
CA LEU A 200 -16.76 14.56 4.96
C LEU A 200 -16.26 14.70 6.41
N GLY A 201 -16.12 13.58 7.15
CA GLY A 201 -15.62 13.59 8.52
C GLY A 201 -16.34 14.63 9.39
N TRP A 202 -15.63 15.69 9.77
CA TRP A 202 -16.13 16.77 10.62
C TRP A 202 -17.02 17.77 9.86
N LEU A 203 -16.92 17.82 8.54
CA LEU A 203 -17.72 18.65 7.64
C LEU A 203 -19.09 18.02 7.29
N LYS A 204 -19.36 16.80 7.77
CA LYS A 204 -20.62 16.10 7.49
C LYS A 204 -21.85 16.83 8.06
N ASN A 205 -21.65 17.62 9.11
CA ASN A 205 -22.70 18.32 9.84
C ASN A 205 -22.62 19.86 9.74
N THR A 206 -21.86 20.39 8.78
CA THR A 206 -21.76 21.82 8.47
C THR A 206 -22.39 22.11 7.12
#